data_AF-A0A1M7ZRZ1-F1
#
_entry.id   AF-A0A1M7ZRZ1-F1
#
_cell.length_a   1.000
_cell.length_b   1.000
_cell.length_c   1.000
_cell.angle_alpha   90.00
_cell.angle_beta   90.00
_cell.angle_gamma   90.00
#
_symmetry.space_group_name_H-M   'P 1'
#
loop_
_entity.id
_entity.type
_entity.pdbx_description
1 polymer ?
#
loop_
_entity_poly.entity_id
_entity_poly.type
_entity_poly.pdbx_seq_one_letter_code
_entity_poly.pdbx_strand_id
1 'polypeptide(L)'
;MNHALHPAPLPARKARRRVGALSGFLAGSLFGLMAGLAPGAADAAAPQTQACPAPAATSAGSAGQHWASPAEANNDDKAPQPCASCAEPANAGAGTCAVYRFLASAACADGRCRDAQGEFVRRENGGDTFFLQHDTRFRDPIRFARARGENCRVLLWAIEPVVGIEDVPGYSGRHYWQDAYVASQRMVEPPFAKDDVAFAIQPATTRGQHQFHIHIGTLKPDYRAALAALPPDATHVRIGHYDFHARFIAVSAGANPFAGIDVLAIARSLMPRGAADLPLHGVLATVTEGGRGLWILTAPRFERSELNYVRPAECRLN
;
A
#
# COMPACT_ATOMS: atom_id res chain seq x y z
N MET A 1 -27.34 9.60 -49.42
CA MET A 1 -26.28 9.69 -50.44
C MET A 1 -25.00 10.11 -49.76
N ASN A 2 -23.99 9.22 -49.76
CA ASN A 2 -22.52 9.41 -49.76
C ASN A 2 -21.90 10.59 -48.96
N HIS A 3 -20.84 10.46 -48.16
CA HIS A 3 -19.68 9.57 -48.24
C HIS A 3 -19.10 9.30 -46.84
N ALA A 4 -18.84 8.03 -46.53
CA ALA A 4 -17.96 7.61 -45.46
C ALA A 4 -16.50 7.74 -45.92
N LEU A 5 -15.67 8.43 -45.13
CA LEU A 5 -14.23 8.52 -45.34
C LEU A 5 -13.55 7.37 -44.58
N HIS A 6 -13.01 6.40 -45.32
CA HIS A 6 -12.08 5.40 -44.79
C HIS A 6 -10.69 6.02 -44.59
N PRO A 7 -10.02 5.79 -43.46
CA PRO A 7 -8.60 6.09 -43.34
C PRO A 7 -7.74 5.00 -44.00
N ALA A 8 -6.67 5.45 -44.65
CA ALA A 8 -5.71 4.66 -45.41
C ALA A 8 -4.85 3.72 -44.55
N PRO A 9 -4.36 2.59 -45.11
CA PRO A 9 -3.46 1.68 -44.40
C PRO A 9 -2.03 2.24 -44.29
N LEU A 10 -1.41 2.04 -43.13
CA LEU A 10 0.00 2.36 -42.87
C LEU A 10 0.95 1.39 -43.60
N PRO A 11 2.14 1.84 -44.06
CA PRO A 11 3.09 0.99 -44.76
C PRO A 11 3.83 0.03 -43.82
N ALA A 12 4.01 -1.20 -44.30
CA ALA A 12 4.73 -2.28 -43.64
C ALA A 12 6.21 -1.93 -43.39
N ARG A 13 6.68 -2.11 -42.14
CA ARG A 13 8.09 -2.01 -41.79
C ARG A 13 8.87 -3.20 -42.35
N LYS A 14 9.88 -2.91 -43.18
CA LYS A 14 10.88 -3.88 -43.66
C LYS A 14 11.72 -4.42 -42.50
N ALA A 15 11.75 -5.74 -42.36
CA ALA A 15 12.68 -6.46 -41.49
C ALA A 15 14.12 -6.29 -42.00
N ARG A 16 15.01 -5.75 -41.16
CA ARG A 16 16.46 -5.75 -41.42
C ARG A 16 17.05 -7.08 -40.96
N ARG A 17 17.54 -7.87 -41.92
CA ARG A 17 18.51 -8.95 -41.69
C ARG A 17 19.81 -8.36 -41.11
N ARG A 18 20.33 -8.95 -40.03
CA ARG A 18 21.76 -8.85 -39.67
C ARG A 18 22.40 -10.22 -39.91
N VAL A 19 23.44 -10.22 -40.73
CA VAL A 19 24.36 -11.34 -41.00
C VAL A 19 25.77 -10.83 -40.71
N GLY A 20 26.62 -11.70 -40.17
CA GLY A 20 28.04 -11.49 -39.83
C GLY A 20 28.26 -11.86 -38.36
N ALA A 21 28.61 -13.08 -37.96
CA ALA A 21 29.73 -13.95 -38.33
C ALA A 21 31.11 -13.28 -38.11
N LEU A 22 31.83 -13.71 -37.07
CA LEU A 22 33.14 -14.39 -37.17
C LEU A 22 33.86 -14.49 -35.80
N SER A 23 34.44 -15.68 -35.60
CA SER A 23 35.71 -15.98 -34.91
C SER A 23 35.82 -15.65 -33.42
N GLY A 24 36.09 -16.59 -32.51
CA GLY A 24 37.03 -17.70 -32.62
C GLY A 24 38.35 -17.31 -31.97
N PHE A 25 38.51 -17.58 -30.68
CA PHE A 25 39.81 -17.74 -30.03
C PHE A 25 39.75 -18.84 -28.97
N LEU A 26 40.67 -19.78 -29.14
CA LEU A 26 40.95 -20.94 -28.33
C LEU A 26 41.88 -20.60 -27.16
N ALA A 27 41.83 -21.50 -26.17
CA ALA A 27 42.90 -21.90 -25.26
C ALA A 27 43.20 -21.02 -24.03
N GLY A 28 43.19 -21.68 -22.87
CA GLY A 28 43.69 -21.13 -21.62
C GLY A 28 43.24 -21.94 -20.41
N SER A 29 43.82 -23.12 -20.24
CA SER A 29 43.71 -23.97 -19.05
C SER A 29 43.93 -23.19 -17.74
N LEU A 30 43.13 -23.47 -16.71
CA LEU A 30 43.67 -23.62 -15.34
C LEU A 30 42.66 -24.40 -14.49
N PHE A 31 42.99 -25.67 -14.24
CA PHE A 31 42.45 -26.48 -13.16
C PHE A 31 42.95 -25.87 -11.84
N GLY A 32 42.08 -25.14 -11.15
CA GLY A 32 42.29 -24.71 -9.77
C GLY A 32 41.28 -25.42 -8.87
N LEU A 33 41.71 -26.51 -8.23
CA LEU A 33 41.03 -27.08 -7.07
C LEU A 33 41.07 -26.02 -5.95
N MET A 34 39.97 -25.28 -5.77
CA MET A 34 39.70 -24.53 -4.56
C MET A 34 38.59 -25.25 -3.81
N ALA A 35 38.99 -26.12 -2.89
CA ALA A 35 38.15 -26.58 -1.80
C ALA A 35 37.89 -25.38 -0.87
N GLY A 36 36.98 -24.50 -1.27
CA GLY A 36 36.45 -23.44 -0.45
C GLY A 36 35.36 -24.00 0.44
N LEU A 37 35.63 -24.06 1.74
CA LEU A 37 34.67 -24.32 2.81
C LEU A 37 33.37 -23.58 2.52
N ALA A 38 32.29 -24.32 2.26
CA ALA A 38 30.96 -23.76 2.23
C ALA A 38 30.71 -23.11 3.60
N PRO A 39 30.40 -21.79 3.67
CA PRO A 39 29.79 -21.27 4.87
C PRO A 39 28.47 -22.02 5.00
N GLY A 40 28.36 -22.87 6.03
CA GLY A 40 27.09 -23.44 6.41
C GLY A 40 26.07 -22.31 6.39
N ALA A 41 24.98 -22.51 5.67
CA ALA A 41 23.82 -21.65 5.76
C ALA A 41 23.46 -21.62 7.24
N ALA A 42 23.94 -20.60 7.96
CA ALA A 42 23.43 -20.29 9.27
C ALA A 42 21.95 -20.12 9.03
N ASP A 43 21.15 -21.03 9.60
CA ASP A 43 19.71 -20.89 9.68
C ASP A 43 19.46 -19.46 10.14
N ALA A 44 19.14 -18.59 9.18
CA ALA A 44 18.79 -17.23 9.45
C ALA A 44 17.52 -17.36 10.26
N ALA A 45 17.67 -17.30 11.59
CA ALA A 45 16.59 -17.44 12.54
C ALA A 45 15.43 -16.65 11.99
N ALA A 46 14.31 -17.35 11.71
CA ALA A 46 13.14 -16.74 11.12
C ALA A 46 12.89 -15.43 11.89
N PRO A 47 12.80 -14.27 11.21
CA PRO A 47 12.73 -12.98 11.89
C PRO A 47 11.62 -13.08 12.93
N GLN A 48 12.01 -13.02 14.21
CA GLN A 48 11.05 -13.08 15.30
C GLN A 48 10.21 -11.81 15.21
N THR A 49 9.04 -11.93 14.58
CA THR A 49 7.99 -10.92 14.62
C THR A 49 7.50 -10.84 16.05
N GLN A 50 8.10 -9.95 16.83
CA GLN A 50 7.54 -9.54 18.10
C GLN A 50 6.31 -8.68 17.77
N ALA A 51 5.13 -9.31 17.77
CA ALA A 51 3.88 -8.56 17.86
C ALA A 51 4.01 -7.67 19.10
N CYS A 52 3.70 -6.38 18.96
CA CYS A 52 3.76 -5.49 20.10
C CYS A 52 2.93 -6.09 21.25
N PRO A 53 3.50 -6.20 22.47
CA PRO A 53 2.77 -6.77 23.59
C PRO A 53 1.48 -5.97 23.79
N ALA A 54 0.39 -6.67 24.07
CA ALA A 54 -0.85 -6.01 24.43
C ALA A 54 -0.54 -5.05 25.61
N PRO A 55 -0.96 -3.78 25.53
CA PRO A 55 -0.71 -2.82 26.59
C PRO A 55 -1.21 -3.39 27.93
N ALA A 56 -0.34 -3.37 28.95
CA ALA A 56 -0.70 -3.86 30.27
C ALA A 56 -1.77 -2.93 30.86
N ALA A 57 -2.93 -3.48 31.25
CA ALA A 57 -4.00 -2.68 31.82
C ALA A 57 -3.51 -1.95 33.08
N THR A 58 -3.39 -0.63 33.02
CA THR A 58 -3.16 0.21 34.20
C THR A 58 -4.49 0.55 34.87
N SER A 59 -4.47 0.69 36.19
CA SER A 59 -5.64 1.04 37.02
C SER A 59 -6.28 2.41 36.69
N ALA A 60 -5.66 3.23 35.84
CA ALA A 60 -6.13 4.56 35.43
C ALA A 60 -7.07 4.57 34.19
N GLY A 61 -7.54 3.41 33.73
CA GLY A 61 -8.43 3.32 32.57
C GLY A 61 -7.70 3.21 31.23
N SER A 62 -8.36 2.58 30.27
CA SER A 62 -7.83 2.06 29.01
C SER A 62 -7.39 3.10 27.97
N ALA A 63 -7.43 4.40 28.28
CA ALA A 63 -7.24 5.48 27.31
C ALA A 63 -5.77 5.95 27.14
N GLY A 64 -4.82 5.30 27.82
CA GLY A 64 -3.48 5.84 28.00
C GLY A 64 -2.34 4.99 27.43
N GLN A 65 -2.56 4.10 26.47
CA GLN A 65 -1.48 3.26 25.92
C GLN A 65 -1.60 3.05 24.42
N HIS A 66 -0.95 3.91 23.67
CA HIS A 66 -0.84 3.85 22.21
C HIS A 66 0.65 3.91 21.81
N TRP A 67 0.94 3.42 20.61
CA TRP A 67 2.28 3.39 20.03
C TRP A 67 2.68 4.82 19.63
N ALA A 68 3.96 5.20 19.72
CA ALA A 68 4.41 6.53 19.28
C ALA A 68 5.31 6.42 18.04
N SER A 69 5.18 7.37 17.11
CA SER A 69 6.07 7.53 15.96
C SER A 69 6.39 9.00 15.75
N PRO A 70 7.37 9.57 16.48
CA PRO A 70 7.68 10.99 16.38
C PRO A 70 8.01 11.38 14.94
N ALA A 71 7.61 12.59 14.54
CA ALA A 71 7.71 13.09 13.17
C ALA A 71 9.13 12.94 12.60
N GLU A 72 10.15 13.13 13.44
CA GLU A 72 11.57 13.06 13.13
C GLU A 72 12.05 11.62 12.85
N ALA A 73 11.41 10.60 13.45
CA ALA A 73 11.70 9.19 13.21
C ALA A 73 11.03 8.63 11.94
N ASN A 74 10.02 9.34 11.40
CA ASN A 74 9.27 8.93 10.21
C ASN A 74 9.99 9.22 8.88
N ASN A 75 11.22 9.75 8.90
CA ASN A 75 11.87 10.33 7.73
C ASN A 75 12.29 9.34 6.62
N ASP A 76 12.35 8.02 6.88
CA ASP A 76 12.94 7.04 5.96
C ASP A 76 12.16 5.69 5.84
N ASP A 77 10.83 5.67 5.97
CA ASP A 77 10.05 4.40 6.08
C ASP A 77 10.53 3.48 7.24
N LYS A 78 11.30 4.03 8.19
CA LYS A 78 11.70 3.30 9.38
C LYS A 78 10.57 3.45 10.38
N ALA A 79 9.88 2.35 10.67
CA ALA A 79 9.11 2.31 11.89
C ALA A 79 10.08 2.67 13.03
N PRO A 80 9.67 3.51 14.00
CA PRO A 80 10.41 3.61 15.26
C PRO A 80 10.69 2.20 15.78
N GLN A 81 11.70 2.06 16.65
CA GLN A 81 11.88 0.86 17.47
C GLN A 81 10.49 0.32 17.85
N PRO A 82 10.15 -0.91 17.43
CA PRO A 82 8.79 -1.38 17.49
C PRO A 82 8.34 -1.24 18.94
N CYS A 83 7.22 -0.54 19.14
CA CYS A 83 6.50 -0.55 20.39
C CYS A 83 7.10 0.30 21.54
N ALA A 84 7.60 1.52 21.26
CA ALA A 84 7.92 2.50 22.32
C ALA A 84 6.67 2.83 23.16
N SER A 85 6.68 2.49 24.44
CA SER A 85 5.58 2.81 25.36
C SER A 85 5.48 4.31 25.61
N CYS A 86 4.35 4.76 26.15
CA CYS A 86 4.18 6.15 26.59
C CYS A 86 5.16 6.60 27.69
N ALA A 87 5.85 5.65 28.33
CA ALA A 87 6.85 5.91 29.35
C ALA A 87 8.23 6.27 28.75
N GLU A 88 8.40 6.18 27.42
CA GLU A 88 9.64 6.59 26.77
C GLU A 88 9.87 8.11 26.92
N PRO A 89 11.06 8.55 27.38
CA PRO A 89 11.35 9.97 27.60
C PRO A 89 11.12 10.86 26.38
N ALA A 90 11.27 10.31 25.17
CA ALA A 90 11.01 11.02 23.92
C ALA A 90 9.53 11.46 23.76
N ASN A 91 8.60 10.82 24.47
CA ASN A 91 7.16 11.07 24.38
C ASN A 91 6.63 11.94 25.54
N ALA A 92 7.45 12.21 26.56
CA ALA A 92 7.03 12.88 27.79
C ALA A 92 6.50 14.31 27.55
N GLY A 93 7.02 15.02 26.54
CA GLY A 93 6.58 16.38 26.19
C GLY A 93 5.22 16.44 25.46
N ALA A 94 4.76 15.35 24.86
CA ALA A 94 3.52 15.31 24.09
C ALA A 94 2.28 15.06 24.96
N GLY A 95 2.44 14.55 26.18
CA GLY A 95 1.35 14.29 27.13
C GLY A 95 0.31 13.26 26.67
N THR A 96 0.51 12.63 25.50
CA THR A 96 -0.38 11.61 24.93
C THR A 96 0.46 10.50 24.29
N CYS A 97 -0.10 9.30 24.28
CA CYS A 97 0.48 8.15 23.58
C CYS A 97 0.09 8.07 22.10
N ALA A 98 -0.82 8.93 21.68
CA ALA A 98 -1.47 8.82 20.39
C ALA A 98 -0.45 9.03 19.26
N VAL A 99 -0.55 8.20 18.21
CA VAL A 99 0.27 8.43 17.01
C VAL A 99 -0.31 9.65 16.34
N TYR A 100 0.49 10.71 16.28
CA TYR A 100 0.22 11.84 15.42
C TYR A 100 1.40 11.96 14.47
N ARG A 101 1.12 11.87 13.17
CA ARG A 101 2.08 12.37 12.19
C ARG A 101 2.15 13.90 12.30
N PHE A 102 3.12 14.47 11.58
CA PHE A 102 3.22 15.92 11.39
C PHE A 102 1.94 16.57 10.83
N LEU A 103 0.95 15.78 10.37
CA LEU A 103 -0.39 16.21 9.93
C LEU A 103 -1.16 17.04 10.97
N ALA A 104 -0.92 16.81 12.26
CA ALA A 104 -1.54 17.59 13.35
C ALA A 104 -0.64 18.76 13.83
N SER A 105 0.51 18.99 13.19
CA SER A 105 1.44 20.06 13.57
C SER A 105 0.94 21.43 13.13
N ALA A 106 1.52 22.48 13.73
CA ALA A 106 1.27 23.86 13.30
C ALA A 106 1.58 24.10 11.81
N ALA A 107 2.51 23.34 11.23
CA ALA A 107 2.85 23.43 9.81
C ALA A 107 1.72 22.97 8.89
N CYS A 108 0.76 22.18 9.39
CA CYS A 108 -0.41 21.71 8.65
C CYS A 108 -1.72 22.38 9.10
N ALA A 109 -1.66 23.47 9.90
CA ALA A 109 -2.84 24.09 10.51
C ALA A 109 -3.84 24.65 9.48
N ASP A 110 -3.37 25.06 8.30
CA ASP A 110 -4.20 25.53 7.18
C ASP A 110 -4.72 24.38 6.28
N GLY A 111 -4.41 23.13 6.65
CA GLY A 111 -4.75 21.94 5.88
C GLY A 111 -3.84 21.67 4.68
N ARG A 112 -2.70 22.37 4.55
CA ARG A 112 -1.68 22.11 3.51
C ARG A 112 -0.29 22.10 4.13
N CYS A 113 0.46 21.04 3.87
CA CYS A 113 1.83 20.95 4.36
C CYS A 113 2.68 20.04 3.47
N ARG A 114 4.00 20.11 3.66
CA ARG A 114 4.98 19.34 2.90
C ARG A 114 6.10 18.89 3.80
N ASP A 115 6.64 17.71 3.53
CA ASP A 115 7.85 17.19 4.14
C ASP A 115 8.78 16.62 3.06
N ALA A 116 9.82 15.89 3.45
CA ALA A 116 10.73 15.23 2.50
C ALA A 116 10.08 14.09 1.71
N GLN A 117 8.91 13.60 2.11
CA GLN A 117 8.19 12.49 1.47
C GLN A 117 7.14 12.98 0.49
N GLY A 118 6.58 14.17 0.66
CA GLY A 118 5.53 14.61 -0.24
C GLY A 118 4.74 15.84 0.17
N GLU A 119 3.65 16.02 -0.55
CA GLU A 119 2.68 17.09 -0.33
C GLU A 119 1.42 16.52 0.29
N PHE A 120 0.91 17.20 1.31
CA PHE A 120 -0.21 16.74 2.11
C PHE A 120 -1.31 17.77 2.07
N VAL A 121 -2.54 17.31 1.84
CA VAL A 121 -3.69 18.19 1.78
C VAL A 121 -4.88 17.58 2.52
N ARG A 122 -5.44 18.34 3.46
CA ARG A 122 -6.65 18.02 4.18
C ARG A 122 -7.85 18.02 3.23
N ARG A 123 -8.70 17.01 3.37
CA ARG A 123 -9.91 16.80 2.57
C ARG A 123 -11.06 16.40 3.49
N GLU A 124 -12.27 16.66 3.00
CA GLU A 124 -13.51 16.28 3.65
C GLU A 124 -14.37 15.50 2.66
N ASN A 125 -15.03 14.45 3.14
CA ASN A 125 -15.99 13.66 2.36
C ASN A 125 -17.09 13.14 3.28
N GLY A 126 -18.33 13.60 3.09
CA GLY A 126 -19.46 13.09 3.87
C GLY A 126 -19.36 13.30 5.39
N GLY A 127 -18.60 14.30 5.84
CA GLY A 127 -18.35 14.58 7.27
C GLY A 127 -17.07 13.96 7.83
N ASP A 128 -16.46 13.00 7.12
CA ASP A 128 -15.16 12.45 7.48
C ASP A 128 -14.03 13.36 6.99
N THR A 129 -13.00 13.54 7.82
CA THR A 129 -11.83 14.36 7.50
C THR A 129 -10.58 13.49 7.42
N PHE A 130 -9.78 13.66 6.37
CA PHE A 130 -8.54 12.91 6.15
C PHE A 130 -7.48 13.78 5.47
N PHE A 131 -6.24 13.32 5.44
CA PHE A 131 -5.21 13.89 4.57
C PHE A 131 -4.96 12.99 3.37
N LEU A 132 -4.80 13.60 2.19
CA LEU A 132 -4.15 12.95 1.06
C LEU A 132 -2.69 13.36 1.02
N GLN A 133 -1.81 12.39 0.82
CA GLN A 133 -0.42 12.61 0.49
C GLN A 133 -0.19 12.29 -0.99
N HIS A 134 0.38 13.22 -1.75
CA HIS A 134 1.12 12.89 -2.96
C HIS A 134 2.57 12.64 -2.58
N ASP A 135 2.98 11.38 -2.62
CA ASP A 135 4.32 10.93 -2.26
C ASP A 135 5.27 11.20 -3.43
N THR A 136 6.20 12.13 -3.23
CA THR A 136 7.11 12.63 -4.27
C THR A 136 8.50 12.01 -4.18
N ARG A 137 8.69 10.97 -3.37
CA ARG A 137 10.00 10.32 -3.17
C ARG A 137 10.63 9.78 -4.45
N PHE A 138 9.81 9.43 -5.45
CA PHE A 138 10.29 9.00 -6.76
C PHE A 138 11.12 10.08 -7.49
N ARG A 139 10.98 11.35 -7.10
CA ARG A 139 11.76 12.48 -7.64
C ARG A 139 13.21 12.51 -7.12
N ASP A 140 13.52 11.78 -6.04
CA ASP A 140 14.88 11.59 -5.53
C ASP A 140 15.17 10.09 -5.31
N PRO A 141 15.45 9.34 -6.39
CA PRO A 141 15.69 7.90 -6.32
C PRO A 141 17.08 7.53 -5.76
N ILE A 142 17.94 8.53 -5.47
CA ILE A 142 19.21 8.33 -4.77
C ILE A 142 18.91 8.18 -3.29
N ARG A 143 18.12 9.09 -2.73
CA ARG A 143 17.67 9.02 -1.34
C ARG A 143 16.64 7.92 -1.11
N PHE A 144 15.71 7.74 -2.05
CA PHE A 144 14.57 6.83 -1.91
C PHE A 144 14.56 5.74 -2.98
N ALA A 145 15.52 4.82 -2.91
CA ALA A 145 15.68 3.75 -3.90
C ALA A 145 14.41 2.90 -4.11
N ARG A 146 13.58 2.72 -3.07
CA ARG A 146 12.32 1.95 -3.15
C ARG A 146 11.22 2.61 -3.99
N ALA A 147 11.31 3.93 -4.23
CA ALA A 147 10.33 4.67 -5.04
C ALA A 147 10.78 4.82 -6.51
N ARG A 148 11.90 4.19 -6.89
CA ARG A 148 12.47 4.33 -8.24
C ARG A 148 11.50 3.81 -9.30
N GLY A 149 11.23 4.66 -10.31
CA GLY A 149 10.37 4.32 -11.44
C GLY A 149 8.88 4.53 -11.19
N GLU A 150 8.48 4.80 -9.96
CA GLU A 150 7.12 5.25 -9.63
C GLU A 150 6.89 6.67 -10.18
N ASN A 151 5.64 7.03 -10.46
CA ASN A 151 5.27 8.41 -10.82
C ASN A 151 3.87 8.81 -10.36
N CYS A 152 3.13 7.91 -9.70
CA CYS A 152 1.86 8.24 -9.10
C CYS A 152 1.64 7.40 -7.86
N ARG A 153 2.04 7.96 -6.71
CA ARG A 153 1.84 7.35 -5.42
C ARG A 153 1.07 8.29 -4.52
N VAL A 154 -0.15 7.89 -4.19
CA VAL A 154 -1.06 8.65 -3.34
C VAL A 154 -1.41 7.82 -2.12
N LEU A 155 -1.51 8.46 -0.96
CA LEU A 155 -1.92 7.82 0.27
C LEU A 155 -3.05 8.61 0.90
N LEU A 156 -4.04 7.93 1.45
CA LEU A 156 -4.97 8.51 2.40
C LEU A 156 -4.44 8.24 3.81
N TRP A 157 -4.41 9.27 4.66
CA TRP A 157 -4.03 9.20 6.06
C TRP A 157 -5.23 9.54 6.95
N ALA A 158 -5.44 8.73 7.99
CA ALA A 158 -6.30 9.12 9.10
C ALA A 158 -5.74 10.38 9.77
N ILE A 159 -6.60 11.33 10.13
CA ILE A 159 -6.22 12.49 10.96
C ILE A 159 -6.21 12.11 12.43
N GLU A 160 -7.12 11.23 12.79
CA GLU A 160 -7.29 10.72 14.13
C GLU A 160 -6.17 9.73 14.46
N PRO A 161 -5.87 9.50 15.74
CA PRO A 161 -4.73 8.70 16.15
C PRO A 161 -5.01 7.19 16.04
N VAL A 162 -5.30 6.75 14.83
CA VAL A 162 -5.48 5.35 14.48
C VAL A 162 -4.13 4.80 14.07
N VAL A 163 -3.67 3.74 14.71
CA VAL A 163 -2.31 3.21 14.48
C VAL A 163 -2.21 2.49 13.13
N GLY A 164 -3.22 1.67 12.82
CA GLY A 164 -3.22 0.77 11.68
C GLY A 164 -4.44 -0.15 11.70
N ILE A 165 -4.42 -1.19 10.88
CA ILE A 165 -5.54 -2.15 10.77
C ILE A 165 -5.79 -2.98 12.03
N GLU A 166 -4.84 -3.05 12.94
CA GLU A 166 -4.99 -3.73 14.22
C GLU A 166 -5.74 -2.90 15.27
N ASP A 167 -5.89 -1.59 15.04
CA ASP A 167 -6.55 -0.67 15.97
C ASP A 167 -8.06 -0.63 15.74
N VAL A 168 -8.72 -1.77 15.98
CA VAL A 168 -10.17 -1.95 15.73
C VAL A 168 -11.02 -0.83 16.33
N PRO A 169 -10.85 -0.44 17.61
CA PRO A 169 -11.64 0.65 18.18
C PRO A 169 -11.35 2.00 17.50
N GLY A 170 -10.09 2.25 17.12
CA GLY A 170 -9.67 3.51 16.50
C GLY A 170 -10.34 3.77 15.15
N TYR A 171 -10.49 2.74 14.30
CA TYR A 171 -11.10 2.90 12.97
C TYR A 171 -12.58 2.48 12.86
N SER A 172 -13.16 1.84 13.87
CA SER A 172 -14.55 1.35 13.81
C SER A 172 -15.54 2.49 13.52
N GLY A 173 -16.45 2.26 12.57
CA GLY A 173 -17.46 3.24 12.16
C GLY A 173 -16.97 4.34 11.20
N ARG A 174 -15.72 4.26 10.74
CA ARG A 174 -15.13 5.22 9.79
C ARG A 174 -15.12 4.67 8.36
N HIS A 175 -15.15 5.57 7.38
CA HIS A 175 -15.30 5.21 5.96
C HIS A 175 -14.00 5.35 5.14
N TYR A 176 -12.83 5.15 5.74
CA TYR A 176 -11.54 5.42 5.08
C TYR A 176 -11.34 4.76 3.70
N TRP A 177 -11.88 3.56 3.47
CA TRP A 177 -11.80 2.91 2.16
C TRP A 177 -12.71 3.58 1.11
N GLN A 178 -13.90 4.02 1.52
CA GLN A 178 -14.77 4.82 0.67
C GLN A 178 -14.14 6.18 0.37
N ASP A 179 -13.52 6.81 1.37
CA ASP A 179 -12.81 8.09 1.20
C ASP A 179 -11.63 7.94 0.24
N ALA A 180 -10.85 6.87 0.36
CA ALA A 180 -9.74 6.57 -0.55
C ALA A 180 -10.25 6.38 -1.98
N TYR A 181 -11.37 5.68 -2.16
CA TYR A 181 -12.01 5.54 -3.46
C TYR A 181 -12.47 6.89 -4.03
N VAL A 182 -13.22 7.68 -3.25
CA VAL A 182 -13.67 9.01 -3.68
C VAL A 182 -12.49 9.91 -4.04
N ALA A 183 -11.43 9.90 -3.23
CA ALA A 183 -10.21 10.64 -3.50
C ALA A 183 -9.54 10.21 -4.81
N SER A 184 -9.43 8.90 -5.07
CA SER A 184 -8.84 8.38 -6.31
C SER A 184 -9.58 8.83 -7.59
N GLN A 185 -10.88 9.09 -7.46
CA GLN A 185 -11.75 9.47 -8.59
C GLN A 185 -11.88 10.98 -8.77
N ARG A 186 -11.78 11.76 -7.67
CA ARG A 186 -12.14 13.18 -7.68
C ARG A 186 -11.03 14.12 -7.26
N MET A 187 -10.01 13.61 -6.57
CA MET A 187 -8.99 14.43 -5.90
C MET A 187 -7.58 14.20 -6.45
N VAL A 188 -7.41 13.19 -7.30
CA VAL A 188 -6.16 12.89 -8.01
C VAL A 188 -6.34 13.15 -9.49
N GLU A 189 -5.42 13.89 -10.09
CA GLU A 189 -5.38 14.19 -11.51
C GLU A 189 -4.16 13.53 -12.17
N PRO A 190 -4.31 12.72 -13.24
CA PRO A 190 -5.58 12.25 -13.79
C PRO A 190 -6.27 11.25 -12.85
N PRO A 191 -7.62 11.17 -12.85
CA PRO A 191 -8.34 10.18 -12.05
C PRO A 191 -7.88 8.76 -12.32
N PHE A 192 -7.90 7.89 -11.31
CA PHE A 192 -7.65 6.47 -11.52
C PHE A 192 -8.82 5.84 -12.28
N ALA A 193 -8.51 4.99 -13.26
CA ALA A 193 -9.54 4.21 -13.94
C ALA A 193 -10.21 3.25 -12.94
N LYS A 194 -11.54 3.15 -13.00
CA LYS A 194 -12.32 2.35 -12.04
C LYS A 194 -11.88 0.89 -12.00
N ASP A 195 -11.51 0.31 -13.13
CA ASP A 195 -11.16 -1.11 -13.23
C ASP A 195 -9.73 -1.44 -12.85
N ASP A 196 -8.97 -0.39 -12.57
CA ASP A 196 -7.54 -0.48 -12.31
C ASP A 196 -7.22 -0.06 -10.88
N VAL A 197 -8.09 0.73 -10.23
CA VAL A 197 -7.81 1.29 -8.92
C VAL A 197 -7.80 0.21 -7.85
N ALA A 198 -6.72 0.23 -7.07
CA ALA A 198 -6.50 -0.67 -5.96
C ALA A 198 -5.99 0.09 -4.74
N PHE A 199 -6.38 -0.42 -3.58
CA PHE A 199 -6.15 0.17 -2.27
C PHE A 199 -5.48 -0.86 -1.41
N ALA A 200 -4.42 -0.47 -0.70
CA ALA A 200 -3.70 -1.41 0.13
C ALA A 200 -3.26 -0.81 1.44
N ILE A 201 -3.29 -1.61 2.50
CA ILE A 201 -2.74 -1.26 3.80
C ILE A 201 -1.84 -2.39 4.29
N GLN A 202 -0.65 -2.02 4.74
CA GLN A 202 0.35 -2.98 5.21
C GLN A 202 0.07 -3.37 6.67
N PRO A 203 0.38 -4.62 7.04
CA PRO A 203 0.37 -5.03 8.44
C PRO A 203 1.44 -4.30 9.25
N ALA A 204 1.29 -4.33 10.57
CA ALA A 204 2.27 -3.80 11.51
C ALA A 204 3.67 -4.39 11.27
N THR A 205 3.75 -5.66 10.88
CA THR A 205 5.01 -6.38 10.65
C THR A 205 5.82 -5.90 9.45
N THR A 206 5.24 -5.14 8.52
CA THR A 206 5.93 -4.72 7.28
C THR A 206 5.80 -3.22 6.96
N ARG A 207 5.01 -2.47 7.73
CA ARG A 207 4.83 -1.03 7.50
C ARG A 207 5.91 -0.20 8.17
N GLY A 208 6.26 0.92 7.56
CA GLY A 208 7.25 1.85 8.07
C GLY A 208 6.70 2.98 8.93
N GLN A 209 5.37 3.11 9.04
CA GLN A 209 4.71 4.18 9.77
C GLN A 209 3.61 3.62 10.67
N HIS A 210 3.49 4.13 11.89
CA HIS A 210 2.43 3.75 12.85
C HIS A 210 1.20 4.65 12.79
N GLN A 211 0.83 5.17 11.64
CA GLN A 211 -0.42 5.91 11.47
C GLN A 211 -1.23 5.20 10.40
N PHE A 212 -2.53 5.02 10.58
CA PHE A 212 -3.39 4.38 9.61
C PHE A 212 -3.32 5.12 8.28
N HIS A 213 -2.93 4.40 7.23
CA HIS A 213 -2.90 4.92 5.88
C HIS A 213 -3.21 3.86 4.84
N ILE A 214 -3.96 4.27 3.83
CA ILE A 214 -4.31 3.45 2.67
C ILE A 214 -3.48 3.95 1.49
N HIS A 215 -2.67 3.08 0.92
CA HIS A 215 -2.03 3.33 -0.35
C HIS A 215 -3.05 3.25 -1.48
N ILE A 216 -3.02 4.22 -2.38
CA ILE A 216 -3.85 4.30 -3.57
C ILE A 216 -2.94 4.10 -4.78
N GLY A 217 -3.23 3.08 -5.58
CA GLY A 217 -2.47 2.74 -6.77
C GLY A 217 -3.31 1.99 -7.78
N THR A 218 -2.65 1.27 -8.66
CA THR A 218 -3.31 0.33 -9.57
C THR A 218 -2.91 -1.10 -9.28
N LEU A 219 -3.72 -2.08 -9.73
CA LEU A 219 -3.26 -3.47 -9.74
C LEU A 219 -2.09 -3.66 -10.71
N LYS A 220 -1.12 -4.47 -10.30
CA LYS A 220 -0.15 -5.04 -11.25
C LYS A 220 -0.86 -5.95 -12.27
N PRO A 221 -0.30 -6.10 -13.48
CA PRO A 221 -0.92 -6.92 -14.54
C PRO A 221 -1.19 -8.38 -14.15
N ASP A 222 -0.29 -9.00 -13.39
CA ASP A 222 -0.43 -10.38 -12.88
C ASP A 222 -1.57 -10.52 -11.86
N TYR A 223 -1.71 -9.55 -10.94
CA TYR A 223 -2.85 -9.49 -10.03
C TYR A 223 -4.18 -9.37 -10.78
N ARG A 224 -4.23 -8.50 -11.80
CA ARG A 224 -5.42 -8.34 -12.64
C ARG A 224 -5.79 -9.63 -13.36
N ALA A 225 -4.82 -10.28 -13.98
CA ALA A 225 -5.03 -11.53 -14.71
C ALA A 225 -5.52 -12.65 -13.78
N ALA A 226 -4.95 -12.75 -12.57
CA ALA A 226 -5.39 -13.72 -11.58
C ALA A 226 -6.84 -13.49 -11.15
N LEU A 227 -7.20 -12.26 -10.79
CA LEU A 227 -8.56 -11.93 -10.33
C LEU A 227 -9.62 -12.07 -11.43
N ALA A 228 -9.27 -11.78 -12.69
CA ALA A 228 -10.19 -11.94 -13.82
C ALA A 228 -10.55 -13.41 -14.11
N ALA A 229 -9.70 -14.35 -13.68
CA ALA A 229 -9.93 -15.78 -13.86
C ALA A 229 -10.65 -16.45 -12.68
N LEU A 230 -10.84 -15.73 -11.55
CA LEU A 230 -11.48 -16.28 -10.37
C LEU A 230 -13.00 -16.27 -10.50
N PRO A 231 -13.68 -17.36 -10.10
CA PRO A 231 -15.12 -17.31 -9.93
C PRO A 231 -15.49 -16.43 -8.70
N PRO A 232 -16.63 -15.73 -8.71
CA PRO A 232 -17.06 -14.85 -7.61
C PRO A 232 -17.16 -15.51 -6.22
N ASP A 233 -17.32 -16.84 -6.14
CA ASP A 233 -17.39 -17.59 -4.89
C ASP A 233 -16.02 -18.08 -4.39
N ALA A 234 -14.93 -17.77 -5.11
CA ALA A 234 -13.58 -18.11 -4.68
C ALA A 234 -13.24 -17.48 -3.32
N THR A 235 -12.73 -18.30 -2.41
CA THR A 235 -12.30 -17.88 -1.08
C THR A 235 -10.79 -17.74 -0.95
N HIS A 236 -10.03 -18.19 -1.96
CA HIS A 236 -8.58 -18.17 -1.98
C HIS A 236 -8.04 -17.86 -3.38
N VAL A 237 -6.90 -17.17 -3.44
CA VAL A 237 -6.13 -16.99 -4.67
C VAL A 237 -4.63 -16.87 -4.36
N ARG A 238 -3.82 -17.58 -5.14
CA ARG A 238 -2.36 -17.43 -5.11
C ARG A 238 -1.92 -16.46 -6.20
N ILE A 239 -1.22 -15.39 -5.81
CA ILE A 239 -0.64 -14.40 -6.71
C ILE A 239 0.79 -14.13 -6.27
N GLY A 240 1.76 -14.43 -7.14
CA GLY A 240 3.17 -14.43 -6.76
C GLY A 240 3.44 -15.43 -5.62
N HIS A 241 4.09 -14.97 -4.55
CA HIS A 241 4.35 -15.78 -3.35
C HIS A 241 3.23 -15.74 -2.31
N TYR A 242 2.27 -14.82 -2.43
CA TYR A 242 1.17 -14.67 -1.48
C TYR A 242 0.06 -15.68 -1.76
N ASP A 243 -0.48 -16.25 -0.69
CA ASP A 243 -1.76 -16.94 -0.67
C ASP A 243 -2.78 -16.02 0.02
N PHE A 244 -3.69 -15.46 -0.77
CA PHE A 244 -4.69 -14.52 -0.28
C PHE A 244 -5.96 -15.28 0.08
N HIS A 245 -6.51 -14.99 1.26
CA HIS A 245 -7.95 -15.17 1.46
C HIS A 245 -8.69 -14.08 0.70
N ALA A 246 -9.77 -14.44 0.03
CA ALA A 246 -10.48 -13.58 -0.90
C ALA A 246 -11.98 -13.54 -0.61
N ARG A 247 -12.58 -12.37 -0.88
CA ARG A 247 -14.03 -12.18 -0.98
C ARG A 247 -14.34 -11.31 -2.17
N PHE A 248 -15.24 -11.76 -3.03
CA PHE A 248 -15.90 -10.93 -4.03
C PHE A 248 -17.19 -10.33 -3.48
N ILE A 249 -17.49 -9.11 -3.89
CA ILE A 249 -18.75 -8.42 -3.65
C ILE A 249 -19.23 -7.88 -4.99
N ALA A 250 -20.45 -8.25 -5.37
CA ALA A 250 -21.11 -7.68 -6.53
C ALA A 250 -21.59 -6.26 -6.22
N VAL A 251 -21.33 -5.33 -7.13
CA VAL A 251 -21.66 -3.92 -7.01
C VAL A 251 -22.60 -3.53 -8.15
N SER A 252 -23.70 -2.86 -7.80
CA SER A 252 -24.63 -2.33 -8.79
C SER A 252 -23.95 -1.35 -9.74
N ALA A 253 -24.28 -1.41 -11.02
CA ALA A 253 -23.70 -0.52 -12.02
C ALA A 253 -23.87 0.96 -11.65
N GLY A 254 -22.78 1.72 -11.68
CA GLY A 254 -22.77 3.14 -11.34
C GLY A 254 -22.72 3.46 -9.84
N ALA A 255 -22.87 2.48 -8.95
CA ALA A 255 -22.76 2.68 -7.51
C ALA A 255 -21.30 2.93 -7.08
N ASN A 256 -21.14 3.46 -5.87
CA ASN A 256 -19.84 3.49 -5.20
C ASN A 256 -19.54 2.08 -4.66
N PRO A 257 -18.46 1.41 -5.11
CA PRO A 257 -18.13 0.05 -4.69
C PRO A 257 -17.89 -0.12 -3.18
N PHE A 258 -17.52 0.96 -2.49
CA PHE A 258 -17.19 0.92 -1.06
C PHE A 258 -18.29 1.49 -0.16
N ALA A 259 -19.41 1.96 -0.73
CA ALA A 259 -20.49 2.54 0.08
C ALA A 259 -21.11 1.49 1.01
N GLY A 260 -21.02 1.75 2.32
CA GLY A 260 -21.53 0.85 3.36
C GLY A 260 -20.72 -0.45 3.53
N ILE A 261 -19.54 -0.56 2.91
CA ILE A 261 -18.68 -1.75 3.01
C ILE A 261 -17.62 -1.52 4.10
N ASP A 262 -17.70 -2.29 5.19
CA ASP A 262 -16.62 -2.39 6.17
C ASP A 262 -15.57 -3.40 5.69
N VAL A 263 -14.62 -2.91 4.90
CA VAL A 263 -13.53 -3.72 4.32
C VAL A 263 -12.73 -4.45 5.39
N LEU A 264 -12.50 -3.83 6.55
CA LEU A 264 -11.70 -4.44 7.62
C LEU A 264 -12.50 -5.47 8.42
N ALA A 265 -13.81 -5.28 8.62
CA ALA A 265 -14.66 -6.35 9.14
C ALA A 265 -14.67 -7.57 8.22
N ILE A 266 -14.76 -7.34 6.91
CA ILE A 266 -14.70 -8.44 5.93
C ILE A 266 -13.33 -9.12 5.99
N ALA A 267 -12.23 -8.35 5.93
CA ALA A 267 -10.88 -8.90 6.03
C ALA A 267 -10.68 -9.72 7.33
N ARG A 268 -11.18 -9.24 8.47
CA ARG A 268 -11.16 -10.01 9.73
C ARG A 268 -11.91 -11.34 9.59
N SER A 269 -13.09 -11.35 8.98
CA SER A 269 -13.87 -12.59 8.82
C SER A 269 -13.24 -13.61 7.88
N LEU A 270 -12.30 -13.18 7.02
CA LEU A 270 -11.52 -14.06 6.15
C LEU A 270 -10.32 -14.70 6.85
N MET A 271 -9.84 -14.12 7.96
CA MET A 271 -8.65 -14.60 8.67
C MET A 271 -8.98 -15.76 9.62
N PRO A 272 -8.11 -16.78 9.76
CA PRO A 272 -8.35 -17.93 10.62
C PRO A 272 -8.63 -17.59 12.10
N ARG A 273 -7.91 -16.60 12.66
CA ARG A 273 -8.09 -16.16 14.05
C ARG A 273 -8.76 -14.78 14.15
N GLY A 274 -9.41 -14.33 13.08
CA GLY A 274 -10.14 -13.08 13.05
C GLY A 274 -9.26 -11.86 13.37
N ALA A 275 -9.70 -11.04 14.33
CA ALA A 275 -8.98 -9.82 14.71
C ALA A 275 -7.55 -10.06 15.22
N ALA A 276 -7.26 -11.25 15.77
CA ALA A 276 -5.93 -11.57 16.30
C ALA A 276 -4.84 -11.67 15.20
N ASP A 277 -5.25 -11.85 13.94
CA ASP A 277 -4.32 -11.93 12.79
C ASP A 277 -4.10 -10.58 12.09
N LEU A 278 -4.86 -9.54 12.42
CA LEU A 278 -4.72 -8.21 11.80
C LEU A 278 -3.30 -7.64 11.84
N PRO A 279 -2.52 -7.73 12.94
CA PRO A 279 -1.15 -7.23 12.95
C PRO A 279 -0.22 -7.94 11.95
N LEU A 280 -0.58 -9.14 11.52
CA LEU A 280 0.24 -10.01 10.67
C LEU A 280 -0.17 -9.93 9.20
N HIS A 281 -1.40 -9.52 8.89
CA HIS A 281 -1.97 -9.56 7.55
C HIS A 281 -2.15 -8.18 6.95
N GLY A 282 -1.73 -7.96 5.71
CA GLY A 282 -2.15 -6.77 4.97
C GLY A 282 -3.47 -6.99 4.25
N VAL A 283 -4.12 -5.89 3.88
CA VAL A 283 -5.38 -5.91 3.16
C VAL A 283 -5.22 -5.18 1.84
N LEU A 284 -5.70 -5.80 0.77
CA LEU A 284 -5.77 -5.26 -0.57
C LEU A 284 -7.25 -5.28 -1.00
N ALA A 285 -7.79 -4.14 -1.42
CA ALA A 285 -9.12 -4.07 -2.02
C ALA A 285 -9.03 -3.43 -3.41
N THR A 286 -9.75 -3.98 -4.38
CA THR A 286 -9.67 -3.52 -5.76
C THR A 286 -11.01 -3.63 -6.46
N VAL A 287 -11.26 -2.64 -7.31
CA VAL A 287 -12.47 -2.56 -8.11
C VAL A 287 -12.23 -3.23 -9.46
N THR A 288 -13.19 -4.00 -9.95
CA THR A 288 -13.13 -4.74 -11.22
C THR A 288 -14.42 -4.57 -12.02
N GLU A 289 -14.43 -5.04 -13.27
CA GLU A 289 -15.62 -5.13 -14.14
C GLU A 289 -16.43 -3.83 -14.34
N GLY A 290 -15.79 -2.74 -14.71
CA GLY A 290 -16.43 -1.43 -14.88
C GLY A 290 -16.89 -0.77 -13.58
N GLY A 291 -16.41 -1.22 -12.42
CA GLY A 291 -16.95 -0.80 -11.12
C GLY A 291 -18.04 -1.70 -10.55
N ARG A 292 -18.25 -2.88 -11.13
CA ARG A 292 -19.30 -3.83 -10.71
C ARG A 292 -18.79 -4.97 -9.83
N GLY A 293 -17.48 -5.10 -9.68
CA GLY A 293 -16.87 -6.06 -8.78
C GLY A 293 -16.00 -5.36 -7.76
N LEU A 294 -16.03 -5.84 -6.52
CA LEU A 294 -15.06 -5.49 -5.48
C LEU A 294 -14.44 -6.77 -4.93
N TRP A 295 -13.13 -6.91 -5.11
CA TRP A 295 -12.35 -7.93 -4.45
C TRP A 295 -11.72 -7.38 -3.18
N ILE A 296 -11.85 -8.10 -2.08
CA ILE A 296 -11.14 -7.86 -0.82
C ILE A 296 -10.25 -9.06 -0.57
N LEU A 297 -8.96 -8.81 -0.39
CA LEU A 297 -7.91 -9.81 -0.26
C LEU A 297 -7.13 -9.56 1.02
N THR A 298 -6.71 -10.63 1.69
CA THR A 298 -5.83 -10.54 2.86
C THR A 298 -4.79 -11.64 2.85
N ALA A 299 -3.54 -11.28 3.15
CA ALA A 299 -2.41 -12.21 3.22
C ALA A 299 -1.40 -11.79 4.29
N PRO A 300 -0.71 -12.75 4.93
CA PRO A 300 0.32 -12.45 5.91
C PRO A 300 1.49 -11.71 5.25
N ARG A 301 2.05 -10.73 5.99
CA ARG A 301 3.23 -9.95 5.59
C ARG A 301 3.12 -9.28 4.22
N PHE A 302 1.88 -8.96 3.80
CA PHE A 302 1.63 -8.31 2.54
C PHE A 302 2.32 -6.95 2.45
N GLU A 303 3.06 -6.72 1.36
CA GLU A 303 3.78 -5.47 1.12
C GLU A 303 3.05 -4.56 0.13
N ARG A 304 3.14 -3.25 0.36
CA ARG A 304 2.52 -2.25 -0.54
C ARG A 304 3.11 -2.26 -1.95
N SER A 305 4.31 -2.81 -2.13
CA SER A 305 4.98 -2.94 -3.42
C SER A 305 4.20 -3.80 -4.41
N GLU A 306 3.13 -4.47 -3.98
CA GLU A 306 2.19 -5.18 -4.84
C GLU A 306 1.18 -4.28 -5.56
N LEU A 307 1.09 -3.01 -5.17
CA LEU A 307 0.47 -2.00 -6.01
C LEU A 307 1.42 -1.54 -7.11
N ASN A 308 0.86 -1.19 -8.26
CA ASN A 308 1.54 -0.50 -9.33
C ASN A 308 1.32 1.01 -9.22
N TYR A 309 2.41 1.75 -8.97
CA TYR A 309 2.45 3.22 -8.90
C TYR A 309 3.00 3.85 -10.19
N VAL A 310 3.12 3.08 -11.27
CA VAL A 310 3.54 3.56 -12.59
C VAL A 310 2.30 3.78 -13.45
N ARG A 311 2.16 5.01 -13.94
CA ARG A 311 1.07 5.45 -14.83
C ARG A 311 1.62 6.11 -16.09
N PRO A 312 0.82 6.25 -17.16
CA PRO A 312 1.23 6.95 -18.38
C PRO A 312 1.64 8.42 -18.15
N ALA A 313 1.11 9.05 -17.10
CA ALA A 313 1.46 10.40 -16.68
C ALA A 313 1.62 10.46 -15.16
N GLU A 314 2.49 11.35 -14.69
CA GLU A 314 2.60 11.69 -13.27
C GLU A 314 1.26 12.21 -12.76
N CYS A 315 0.91 11.86 -11.52
CA CYS A 315 -0.31 12.38 -10.91
C CYS A 315 -0.05 13.50 -9.91
N ARG A 316 -1.12 14.21 -9.55
CA ARG A 316 -1.10 15.31 -8.59
C ARG A 316 -2.41 15.38 -7.83
N LEU A 317 -2.39 16.05 -6.68
CA LEU A 317 -3.62 16.42 -5.97
C LEU A 317 -4.19 17.70 -6.60
N ASN A 318 -5.51 17.76 -6.78
CA ASN A 318 -6.20 18.97 -7.23
C ASN A 318 -6.60 19.90 -6.07
#